data_AF-A0A6N4V561-F1
#
_entry.id   AF-A0A6N4V561-F1
#
_cell.length_a   1.000
_cell.length_b   1.000
_cell.length_c   1.000
_cell.angle_alpha   90.00
_cell.angle_beta   90.00
_cell.angle_gamma   90.00
#
_symmetry.space_group_name_H-M   'P 1'
#
loop_
_entity.id
_entity.type
_entity.pdbx_description
1 polymer ?
#
loop_
_entity_poly.entity_id
_entity_poly.type
_entity_poly.pdbx_seq_one_letter_code
_entity_poly.pdbx_strand_id
1 'polypeptide(L)'
;MPFTETPKDAEGRKIARRRIVLVDIENVVGGLAAVRDYVSWAKAVVGEFVPAQPGDQVVIGVGPAGLLDLACVWKSVRYVMCPGQNGADLALLEVLGENIADRFTEVVLVSGDGIFTHAIAALASRGVKTTVVAHASGLSRRLELAAAEVRLLPELPSPRSVAAVSNMDVA
;
A
#
# COMPACT_ATOMS: atom_id res chain seq x y z
N MET A 1 11.76 4.48 30.34
CA MET A 1 10.97 3.81 29.29
C MET A 1 9.51 3.89 29.71
N PRO A 2 8.65 4.72 29.10
CA PRO A 2 7.24 4.69 29.46
C PRO A 2 6.58 3.49 28.79
N PHE A 3 5.82 2.73 29.58
CA PHE A 3 4.95 1.67 29.08
C PHE A 3 3.79 2.33 28.32
N THR A 4 3.81 2.30 26.98
CA THR A 4 2.62 2.65 26.20
C THR A 4 1.56 1.57 26.43
N GLU A 5 0.48 1.92 27.14
CA GLU A 5 -0.67 1.05 27.35
C GLU A 5 -1.25 0.59 26.01
N THR A 6 -1.56 -0.71 25.92
CA THR A 6 -2.17 -1.30 24.72
C THR A 6 -3.65 -0.92 24.68
N PRO A 7 -4.18 -0.41 23.55
CA PRO A 7 -5.59 -0.10 23.41
C PRO A 7 -6.46 -1.33 23.71
N LYS A 8 -7.62 -1.10 24.34
CA LYS A 8 -8.61 -2.13 24.65
C LYS A 8 -9.87 -1.88 23.83
N ASP A 9 -10.52 -2.95 23.38
CA ASP A 9 -11.83 -2.85 22.72
C ASP A 9 -12.94 -2.61 23.76
N ALA A 10 -14.19 -2.46 23.29
CA ALA A 10 -15.36 -2.27 24.13
C ALA A 10 -15.59 -3.42 25.14
N GLU A 11 -15.03 -4.60 24.87
CA GLU A 11 -15.07 -5.78 25.75
C GLU A 11 -13.80 -5.93 26.62
N GLY A 12 -12.89 -4.95 26.63
CA GLY A 12 -11.70 -4.93 27.49
C GLY A 12 -10.56 -5.86 27.05
N ARG A 13 -10.62 -6.46 25.86
CA ARG A 13 -9.57 -7.32 25.30
C ARG A 13 -8.43 -6.45 24.79
N LYS A 14 -7.18 -6.89 25.01
CA LYS A 14 -6.01 -6.24 24.41
C LYS A 14 -6.16 -6.31 22.90
N ILE A 15 -6.23 -5.15 22.25
CA ILE A 15 -6.20 -5.08 20.80
C ILE A 15 -4.77 -5.40 20.37
N ALA A 16 -4.56 -6.58 19.78
CA ALA A 16 -3.31 -6.86 19.11
C ALA A 16 -3.13 -5.82 18.00
N ARG A 17 -1.98 -5.13 17.98
CA ARG A 17 -1.67 -4.18 16.91
C ARG A 17 -1.62 -4.95 15.59
N ARG A 18 -2.70 -4.86 14.82
CA ARG A 18 -2.82 -5.46 13.49
C ARG A 18 -2.80 -4.35 12.47
N ARG A 19 -1.95 -4.52 11.47
CA ARG A 19 -1.76 -3.55 10.40
C ARG A 19 -2.19 -4.16 9.08
N ILE A 20 -2.87 -3.35 8.27
CA ILE A 20 -3.15 -3.67 6.88
C ILE A 20 -2.34 -2.74 5.98
N VAL A 21 -1.70 -3.31 4.97
CA VAL A 21 -0.93 -2.59 3.96
C VAL A 21 -1.64 -2.76 2.64
N LEU A 22 -2.10 -1.65 2.04
CA LEU A 22 -2.76 -1.60 0.76
C LEU A 22 -1.79 -1.00 -0.25
N VAL A 23 -1.45 -1.75 -1.29
CA VAL A 23 -0.51 -1.31 -2.33
C VAL A 23 -1.25 -1.17 -3.64
N ASP A 24 -1.29 0.04 -4.17
CA ASP A 24 -1.65 0.27 -5.56
C ASP A 24 -0.38 0.15 -6.39
N ILE A 25 -0.18 -1.02 -7.01
CA ILE A 25 1.08 -1.27 -7.71
C ILE A 25 1.26 -0.34 -8.91
N GLU A 26 0.17 0.09 -9.55
CA GLU A 26 0.22 0.95 -10.71
C GLU A 26 0.68 2.34 -10.31
N ASN A 27 0.20 2.88 -9.20
CA ASN A 27 0.67 4.16 -8.69
C ASN A 27 2.15 4.11 -8.26
N VAL A 28 2.62 2.96 -7.76
CA VAL A 28 4.04 2.77 -7.42
C VAL A 28 4.93 2.77 -8.66
N VAL A 29 4.53 2.07 -9.73
CA VAL A 29 5.38 1.91 -10.94
C VAL A 29 5.13 2.96 -12.03
N GLY A 30 4.14 3.83 -11.87
CA GLY A 30 3.79 4.87 -12.84
C GLY A 30 2.77 4.43 -13.91
N GLY A 31 1.99 3.39 -13.64
CA GLY A 31 0.85 2.93 -14.43
C GLY A 31 0.92 1.46 -14.85
N LEU A 32 -0.20 0.89 -15.27
CA LEU A 32 -0.33 -0.52 -15.67
C LEU A 32 0.74 -1.01 -16.66
N ALA A 33 1.08 -0.19 -17.66
CA ALA A 33 2.06 -0.56 -18.69
C ALA A 33 3.48 -0.75 -18.13
N ALA A 34 3.79 -0.12 -16.99
CA ALA A 34 5.10 -0.19 -16.35
C ALA A 34 5.19 -1.35 -15.34
N VAL A 35 4.08 -2.02 -15.00
CA VAL A 35 4.08 -3.10 -14.00
C VAL A 35 5.10 -4.19 -14.33
N ARG A 36 5.10 -4.67 -15.58
CA ARG A 36 6.00 -5.75 -16.03
C ARG A 36 7.47 -5.42 -15.81
N ASP A 37 7.85 -4.18 -16.12
CA ASP A 37 9.27 -3.77 -16.09
C ASP A 37 9.73 -3.43 -14.67
N TYR A 38 8.84 -2.88 -13.83
CA TYR A 38 9.22 -2.29 -12.54
C TYR A 38 8.71 -3.05 -11.31
N VAL A 39 7.97 -4.15 -11.45
CA VAL A 39 7.40 -4.88 -10.30
C VAL A 39 8.44 -5.34 -9.28
N SER A 40 9.62 -5.80 -9.73
CA SER A 40 10.70 -6.22 -8.82
C SER A 40 11.27 -5.04 -8.05
N TRP A 41 11.45 -3.90 -8.73
CA TRP A 41 11.86 -2.65 -8.10
C TRP A 41 10.79 -2.18 -7.09
N ALA A 42 9.52 -2.22 -7.47
CA ALA A 42 8.41 -1.83 -6.61
C ALA A 42 8.36 -2.68 -5.33
N LYS A 43 8.56 -4.00 -5.44
CA LYS A 43 8.64 -4.88 -4.26
C LYS A 43 9.79 -4.51 -3.33
N ALA A 44 10.97 -4.21 -3.88
CA ALA A 44 12.13 -3.80 -3.09
C ALA A 44 11.88 -2.47 -2.37
N VAL A 45 11.45 -1.45 -3.11
CA VAL A 45 11.17 -0.12 -2.57
C VAL A 45 10.03 -0.13 -1.56
N VAL A 46 8.92 -0.82 -1.85
CA VAL A 46 7.83 -0.92 -0.86
C VAL A 46 8.29 -1.66 0.39
N GLY A 47 9.11 -2.71 0.26
CA GLY A 47 9.68 -3.42 1.41
C GLY A 47 10.62 -2.56 2.27
N GLU A 48 11.34 -1.61 1.67
CA GLU A 48 12.18 -0.65 2.37
C GLU A 48 11.36 0.38 3.17
N PHE A 49 10.33 0.96 2.53
CA PHE A 49 9.52 2.02 3.15
C PHE A 49 8.40 1.49 4.07
N VAL A 50 7.97 0.25 3.82
CA VAL A 50 6.98 -0.48 4.60
C VAL A 50 7.55 -1.86 4.98
N PRO A 51 8.51 -1.92 5.91
CA PRO A 51 9.07 -3.20 6.37
C PRO A 51 7.95 -4.09 6.92
N ALA A 52 7.89 -5.33 6.43
CA ALA A 52 6.89 -6.30 6.84
C ALA A 52 6.98 -6.58 8.34
N GLN A 53 5.82 -6.68 8.99
CA GLN A 53 5.70 -7.03 10.40
C GLN A 53 4.90 -8.33 10.55
N PRO A 54 5.20 -9.15 11.58
CA PRO A 54 4.40 -10.33 11.88
C PRO A 54 2.92 -9.95 12.08
N GLY A 55 2.03 -10.62 11.34
CA GLY A 55 0.59 -10.38 11.42
C GLY A 55 0.05 -9.27 10.50
N ASP A 56 0.90 -8.66 9.67
CA ASP A 56 0.45 -7.78 8.60
C ASP A 56 -0.47 -8.52 7.64
N GLN A 57 -1.53 -7.83 7.22
CA GLN A 57 -2.29 -8.22 6.05
C GLN A 57 -1.88 -7.33 4.89
N VAL A 58 -1.30 -7.90 3.84
CA VAL A 58 -0.92 -7.16 2.63
C VAL A 58 -1.94 -7.42 1.53
N VAL A 59 -2.47 -6.34 0.96
CA VAL A 59 -3.43 -6.33 -0.14
C VAL A 59 -2.86 -5.51 -1.28
N ILE A 60 -2.85 -6.06 -2.49
CA ILE A 60 -2.31 -5.37 -3.67
C ILE A 60 -3.39 -5.25 -4.73
N GLY A 61 -3.69 -4.00 -5.08
CA GLY A 61 -4.55 -3.63 -6.19
C GLY A 61 -3.73 -3.59 -7.48
N VAL A 62 -4.23 -4.23 -8.53
CA VAL A 62 -3.64 -4.21 -9.87
C VAL A 62 -4.72 -4.38 -10.92
N GLY A 63 -4.55 -3.73 -12.08
CA GLY A 63 -5.37 -3.98 -13.25
C GLY A 63 -5.18 -5.41 -13.78
N PRO A 64 -6.20 -6.03 -14.41
CA PRO A 64 -6.16 -7.44 -14.82
C PRO A 64 -4.94 -7.83 -15.67
N ALA A 65 -4.44 -6.92 -16.52
CA ALA A 65 -3.31 -7.19 -17.40
C ALA A 65 -1.96 -7.34 -16.66
N GLY A 66 -1.80 -6.70 -15.50
CA GLY A 66 -0.56 -6.73 -14.71
C GLY A 66 -0.53 -7.84 -13.66
N LEU A 67 -1.63 -8.57 -13.46
CA LEU A 67 -1.76 -9.54 -12.37
C LEU A 67 -0.74 -10.68 -12.48
N LEU A 68 -0.49 -11.20 -13.68
CA LEU A 68 0.43 -12.34 -13.84
C LEU A 68 1.86 -11.94 -13.49
N ASP A 69 2.32 -10.79 -13.98
CA ASP A 69 3.65 -10.24 -13.67
C ASP A 69 3.80 -9.99 -12.16
N LEU A 70 2.76 -9.39 -11.55
CA LEU A 70 2.70 -9.17 -10.11
C LEU A 70 2.77 -10.48 -9.31
N ALA A 71 1.93 -11.46 -9.66
CA ALA A 71 1.82 -12.72 -8.94
C ALA A 71 3.07 -13.59 -9.08
N CYS A 72 3.90 -13.38 -10.09
CA CYS A 72 5.21 -14.03 -10.23
C CYS A 72 6.23 -13.50 -9.21
N VAL A 73 6.17 -12.22 -8.85
CA VAL A 73 7.18 -11.54 -8.03
C VAL A 73 6.75 -11.38 -6.57
N TRP A 74 5.52 -10.94 -6.33
CA TRP A 74 4.95 -10.87 -4.99
C TRP A 74 4.28 -12.22 -4.67
N LYS A 75 4.50 -12.75 -3.47
CA LYS A 75 3.90 -14.01 -3.02
C LYS A 75 3.27 -13.79 -1.66
N SER A 76 2.30 -14.63 -1.31
CA SER A 76 1.66 -14.62 0.02
C SER A 76 0.95 -13.30 0.38
N VAL A 77 0.29 -12.69 -0.60
CA VAL A 77 -0.53 -11.47 -0.43
C VAL A 77 -1.94 -11.70 -0.98
N ARG A 78 -2.89 -10.85 -0.59
CA ARG A 78 -4.22 -10.80 -1.21
C ARG A 78 -4.16 -9.91 -2.44
N TYR A 79 -4.45 -10.46 -3.62
CA TYR A 79 -4.65 -9.65 -4.82
C TYR A 79 -6.11 -9.20 -4.91
N VAL A 80 -6.31 -7.95 -5.30
CA VAL A 80 -7.62 -7.42 -5.68
C VAL A 80 -7.51 -6.75 -7.04
N MET A 81 -8.55 -6.92 -7.85
CA MET A 81 -8.63 -6.34 -9.19
C MET A 81 -10.09 -6.11 -9.54
N CYS A 82 -10.33 -5.05 -10.31
CA CYS A 82 -11.61 -4.78 -10.95
C CYS A 82 -11.32 -4.42 -12.42
N PRO A 83 -12.20 -4.77 -13.38
CA PRO A 83 -12.06 -4.28 -14.75
C PRO A 83 -12.23 -2.75 -14.85
N GLY A 84 -11.62 -2.15 -15.87
CA GLY A 84 -11.76 -0.71 -16.16
C GLY A 84 -10.51 0.10 -15.80
N GLN A 85 -10.51 1.38 -16.20
CA GLN A 85 -9.34 2.25 -16.12
C GLN A 85 -8.84 2.47 -14.68
N ASN A 86 -9.75 2.53 -13.70
CA ASN A 86 -9.43 2.73 -12.28
C ASN A 86 -9.67 1.44 -11.48
N GLY A 87 -9.48 0.30 -12.12
CA GLY A 87 -9.85 -1.01 -11.58
C GLY A 87 -9.12 -1.36 -10.27
N ALA A 88 -7.83 -1.05 -10.20
CA ALA A 88 -7.03 -1.25 -9.00
C ALA A 88 -7.54 -0.38 -7.84
N ASP A 89 -7.81 0.91 -8.09
CA ASP A 89 -8.28 1.87 -7.09
C ASP A 89 -9.62 1.46 -6.49
N LEU A 90 -10.58 1.13 -7.34
CA LEU A 90 -11.93 0.73 -6.93
C LEU A 90 -11.88 -0.56 -6.10
N ALA A 91 -11.07 -1.53 -6.50
CA ALA A 91 -10.90 -2.76 -5.76
C ALA A 91 -10.26 -2.54 -4.38
N LEU A 92 -9.31 -1.59 -4.27
CA LEU A 92 -8.73 -1.21 -2.98
C LEU A 92 -9.70 -0.41 -2.11
N LEU A 93 -10.55 0.44 -2.69
CA LEU A 93 -11.61 1.14 -1.98
C LEU A 93 -12.65 0.18 -1.41
N GLU A 94 -13.00 -0.89 -2.13
CA GLU A 94 -13.87 -1.95 -1.61
C GLU A 94 -13.26 -2.62 -0.37
N VAL A 95 -11.94 -2.86 -0.38
CA VAL A 95 -11.23 -3.38 0.79
C VAL A 95 -11.25 -2.38 1.96
N LEU A 96 -11.06 -1.10 1.69
CA LEU A 96 -11.15 -0.05 2.72
C LEU A 96 -12.58 0.11 3.28
N GLY A 97 -13.59 -0.28 2.50
CA GLY A 97 -14.99 -0.33 2.91
C GLY A 97 -15.37 -1.55 3.76
N GLU A 98 -14.48 -2.54 3.91
CA GLU A 98 -14.67 -3.63 4.88
C GLU A 98 -14.61 -3.09 6.34
N ASN A 99 -14.78 -3.97 7.33
CA ASN A 99 -14.67 -3.63 8.75
C ASN A 99 -13.22 -3.38 9.20
N ILE A 100 -12.51 -2.45 8.54
CA ILE A 100 -11.08 -2.20 8.74
C ILE A 100 -10.80 -1.70 10.15
N ALA A 101 -11.49 -0.65 10.61
CA ALA A 101 -11.20 -0.07 11.92
C ALA A 101 -11.59 -0.98 13.11
N ASP A 102 -12.40 -2.02 12.89
CA ASP A 102 -12.70 -3.03 13.92
C ASP A 102 -11.63 -4.13 13.97
N ARG A 103 -10.85 -4.29 12.89
CA ARG A 103 -9.89 -5.39 12.70
C ARG A 103 -8.44 -4.93 12.77
N PHE A 104 -8.17 -3.67 12.46
CA PHE A 104 -6.83 -3.11 12.31
C PHE A 104 -6.72 -1.80 13.06
N THR A 105 -5.57 -1.63 13.72
CA THR A 105 -5.20 -0.39 14.41
C THR A 105 -4.38 0.54 13.53
N GLU A 106 -3.84 0.02 12.42
CA GLU A 106 -3.00 0.77 11.49
C GLU A 106 -3.32 0.39 10.04
N VAL A 107 -3.32 1.40 9.18
CA VAL A 107 -3.46 1.29 7.74
C VAL A 107 -2.29 1.99 7.08
N VAL A 108 -1.60 1.28 6.20
CA VAL A 108 -0.59 1.87 5.31
C VAL A 108 -1.13 1.80 3.89
N LEU A 109 -1.32 2.95 3.26
CA LEU A 109 -1.72 3.05 1.86
C LEU A 109 -0.49 3.43 1.04
N VAL A 110 -0.12 2.59 0.08
CA VAL A 110 0.93 2.87 -0.90
C VAL A 110 0.26 3.32 -2.21
N SER A 111 -0.15 4.58 -2.23
CA SER A 111 -0.72 5.30 -3.38
C SER A 111 -0.77 6.80 -3.08
N GLY A 112 -0.56 7.64 -4.08
CA GLY A 112 -0.77 9.09 -4.01
C GLY A 112 -2.16 9.55 -4.43
N ASP A 113 -3.02 8.67 -4.95
CA ASP A 113 -4.27 9.07 -5.60
C ASP A 113 -5.28 9.70 -4.61
N GLY A 114 -5.81 10.86 -4.99
CA GLY A 114 -6.82 11.59 -4.22
C GLY A 114 -8.15 10.85 -4.05
N ILE A 115 -8.44 9.79 -4.80
CA ILE A 115 -9.64 8.97 -4.67
C ILE A 115 -9.75 8.31 -3.28
N PHE A 116 -8.62 8.00 -2.65
CA PHE A 116 -8.57 7.37 -1.33
C PHE A 116 -8.81 8.34 -0.16
N THR A 117 -8.80 9.65 -0.42
CA THR A 117 -8.84 10.70 0.62
C THR A 117 -9.97 10.46 1.64
N HIS A 118 -11.19 10.20 1.16
CA HIS A 118 -12.34 10.07 2.04
C HIS A 118 -12.25 8.82 2.93
N ALA A 119 -11.82 7.68 2.36
CA ALA A 119 -11.64 6.45 3.11
C ALA A 119 -10.57 6.59 4.19
N ILE A 120 -9.42 7.20 3.87
CA ILE A 120 -8.34 7.44 4.83
C ILE A 120 -8.79 8.40 5.95
N ALA A 121 -9.48 9.49 5.61
CA ALA A 121 -10.02 10.42 6.61
C ALA A 121 -11.05 9.74 7.53
N ALA A 122 -11.91 8.86 6.98
CA ALA A 122 -12.89 8.12 7.77
C ALA A 122 -12.24 7.11 8.73
N LEU A 123 -11.13 6.48 8.35
CA LEU A 123 -10.39 5.57 9.23
C LEU A 123 -9.65 6.35 10.32
N ALA A 124 -9.03 7.47 9.96
CA ALA A 124 -8.37 8.36 10.91
C ALA A 124 -9.33 8.89 11.98
N SER A 125 -10.55 9.28 11.60
CA SER A 125 -11.57 9.76 12.55
C SER A 125 -12.06 8.67 13.52
N ARG A 126 -11.87 7.39 13.16
CA ARG A 126 -12.14 6.22 14.01
C ARG A 126 -10.93 5.80 14.86
N GLY A 127 -9.84 6.57 14.84
CA GLY A 127 -8.64 6.30 15.64
C GLY A 127 -7.67 5.28 15.04
N VAL A 128 -7.86 4.90 13.77
CA VAL A 128 -6.89 4.07 13.05
C VAL A 128 -5.69 4.93 12.67
N LYS A 129 -4.47 4.48 12.95
CA LYS A 129 -3.26 5.18 12.48
C LYS A 129 -3.17 5.04 10.96
N THR A 130 -3.14 6.16 10.24
CA THR A 130 -3.07 6.18 8.77
C THR A 130 -1.71 6.68 8.29
N THR A 131 -1.03 5.86 7.50
CA THR A 131 0.23 6.21 6.84
C THR A 131 0.03 6.16 5.33
N VAL A 132 0.41 7.21 4.61
CA VAL A 132 0.44 7.23 3.15
C VAL A 132 1.88 7.18 2.66
N VAL A 133 2.15 6.30 1.70
CA VAL A 133 3.45 6.17 1.04
C VAL A 133 3.24 6.41 -0.46
N ALA A 134 3.88 7.42 -1.03
CA ALA A 134 3.60 7.84 -2.40
C ALA A 134 4.79 8.53 -3.07
N HIS A 135 4.78 8.60 -4.40
CA HIS A 135 5.66 9.51 -5.14
C HIS A 135 5.27 10.96 -4.86
N ALA A 136 6.26 11.85 -4.67
CA ALA A 136 6.01 13.26 -4.42
C ALA A 136 5.20 13.93 -5.55
N SER A 137 5.46 13.55 -6.80
CA SER A 137 4.75 14.06 -7.98
C SER A 137 3.31 13.57 -8.11
N GLY A 138 2.99 12.42 -7.50
CA GLY A 138 1.67 11.78 -7.58
C GLY A 138 0.81 11.96 -6.33
N LEU A 139 1.33 12.61 -5.29
CA LEU A 139 0.62 12.75 -4.01
C LEU A 139 -0.43 13.87 -4.08
N SER A 140 -1.70 13.48 -3.95
CA SER A 140 -2.80 14.42 -3.74
C SER A 140 -2.64 15.20 -2.43
N ARG A 141 -2.69 16.53 -2.51
CA ARG A 141 -2.66 17.40 -1.32
C ARG A 141 -3.79 17.10 -0.33
N ARG A 142 -4.96 16.68 -0.81
CA ARG A 142 -6.08 16.30 0.06
C ARG A 142 -5.80 15.00 0.80
N LEU A 143 -5.17 14.03 0.13
CA LEU A 143 -4.79 12.76 0.74
C LEU A 143 -3.69 12.96 1.79
N GLU A 144 -2.70 13.80 1.48
CA GLU A 144 -1.64 14.20 2.40
C GLU A 144 -2.20 14.77 3.71
N LEU A 145 -3.20 15.67 3.61
CA LEU A 145 -3.86 16.27 4.77
C LEU A 145 -4.76 15.28 5.55
N ALA A 146 -5.23 14.21 4.89
CA ALA A 146 -6.07 13.19 5.52
C ALA A 146 -5.28 12.12 6.28
N ALA A 147 -4.00 11.91 5.92
CA ALA A 147 -3.13 10.93 6.54
C ALA A 147 -2.49 11.47 7.83
N ALA A 148 -2.26 10.61 8.82
CA ALA A 148 -1.52 10.97 10.03
C ALA A 148 -0.01 11.05 9.79
N GLU A 149 0.51 10.24 8.86
CA GLU A 149 1.91 10.20 8.47
C GLU A 149 2.03 10.06 6.95
N VAL A 150 3.04 10.71 6.35
CA VAL A 150 3.34 10.61 4.93
C VAL A 150 4.81 10.27 4.74
N ARG A 151 5.10 9.31 3.85
CA ARG A 151 6.46 8.93 3.44
C ARG A 151 6.56 9.02 1.92
N LEU A 152 7.64 9.61 1.43
CA LEU A 152 7.83 9.80 -0.01
C LEU A 152 8.70 8.68 -0.58
N LEU A 153 8.21 8.02 -1.62
CA LEU A 153 8.98 7.08 -2.41
C LEU A 153 10.09 7.81 -3.19
N PRO A 154 11.20 7.12 -3.52
CA PRO A 154 12.19 7.64 -4.44
C PRO A 154 11.58 7.80 -5.83
N GLU A 155 12.18 8.66 -6.66
CA GLU A 155 11.79 8.79 -8.06
C GLU A 155 11.87 7.44 -8.79
N LEU A 156 10.99 7.26 -9.78
CA LEU A 156 11.00 6.08 -10.64
C LEU A 156 12.38 5.94 -11.31
N PRO A 157 12.99 4.75 -11.29
CA PRO A 157 14.26 4.56 -11.96
C PRO A 157 14.08 4.75 -13.46
N SER A 158 15.09 5.31 -14.12
CA SER A 158 15.06 5.37 -15.58
C SER A 158 15.04 3.94 -16.16
N PRO A 159 14.43 3.69 -17.34
CA PRO A 159 14.37 2.36 -17.94
C PRO A 159 15.74 1.69 -18.11
N ARG A 160 16.82 2.49 -18.26
CA ARG A 160 18.20 1.99 -18.36
C ARG A 160 18.76 1.41 -17.06
N SER A 161 18.27 1.87 -15.92
CA SER A 161 18.75 1.46 -14.59
C SER A 161 18.18 0.11 -14.17
N VAL A 162 16.98 -0.24 -14.64
CA VAL A 162 16.30 -1.50 -14.26
C VAL A 162 16.91 -2.72 -14.96
N ALA A 163 17.38 -2.56 -16.20
CA ALA A 163 18.11 -3.62 -16.90
C ALA A 163 19.46 -3.98 -16.23
N ALA A 164 20.02 -3.08 -15.41
CA ALA A 164 21.26 -3.33 -14.70
C ALA A 164 21.06 -4.21 -13.45
N VAL A 165 19.94 -4.03 -12.73
CA VAL A 165 19.62 -4.86 -11.54
C VAL A 165 19.17 -6.28 -11.92
N SER A 166 18.51 -6.46 -13.07
CA SER A 166 18.14 -7.81 -13.55
C SER A 166 19.35 -8.67 -13.94
N ASN A 167 20.50 -8.06 -14.22
CA ASN A 167 21.73 -8.76 -14.63
C ASN A 167 22.68 -9.07 -13.47
N MET A 168 22.39 -8.63 -12.24
CA MET A 168 23.23 -8.90 -11.07
C MET A 168 22.79 -10.12 -10.24
N ASP A 169 21.61 -10.68 -10.51
CA ASP A 169 21.06 -11.84 -9.78
C ASP A 169 21.25 -13.20 -10.51
N VAL A 170 22.21 -13.28 -11.44
CA VAL A 170 22.63 -14.55 -12.06
C VAL A 170 24.14 -14.72 -11.89
N ALA A 171 24.57 -15.14 -10.70
CA ALA A 171 25.90 -15.68 -10.43
C ALA A 171 25.84 -16.67 -9.26
#